data_AF-A0A7X9C573-F1
#
_entry.id   AF-A0A7X9C573-F1
#
_cell.length_a   1.000
_cell.length_b   1.000
_cell.length_c   1.000
_cell.angle_alpha   90.00
_cell.angle_beta   90.00
_cell.angle_gamma   90.00
#
_symmetry.space_group_name_H-M   'P 1'
#
loop_
_entity.id
_entity.type
_entity.pdbx_description
1 polymer ?
#
loop_
_entity_poly.entity_id
_entity_poly.type
_entity_poly.pdbx_seq_one_letter_code
_entity_poly.pdbx_strand_id
1 'polypeptide(L)' 'MRAGIYTEDNLVVRVEIIEDNSDESWLRYKLKIIEILQGHYLGEISPGLEFKVDAPKGINFPGCWKLREEEIY' A
#
# COMPACT_ATOMS: atom_id res chain seq x y z
N MET A 1 12.27 2.67 9.86
CA MET A 1 11.22 1.85 9.21
C MET A 1 10.31 2.82 8.48
N ARG A 2 9.97 2.57 7.20
CA ARG A 2 9.11 3.47 6.41
C ARG A 2 7.68 2.91 6.44
N ALA A 3 6.73 3.73 6.87
CA ALA A 3 5.32 3.39 6.85
C ALA A 3 4.61 4.23 5.77
N GLY A 4 3.49 3.73 5.29
CA GLY A 4 2.64 4.43 4.35
C GLY A 4 1.17 4.18 4.64
N ILE A 5 0.33 5.02 4.05
CA ILE A 5 -1.10 4.80 4.02
C ILE A 5 -1.44 4.23 2.65
N TYR A 6 -2.02 3.04 2.65
CA TYR A 6 -2.50 2.36 1.47
C TYR A 6 -4.02 2.53 1.38
N THR A 7 -4.48 3.12 0.28
CA THR A 7 -5.91 3.36 0.03
C THR A 7 -6.36 2.63 -1.23
N GLU A 8 -7.41 1.81 -1.09
CA GLU A 8 -8.09 1.07 -2.17
C GLU A 8 -9.60 1.25 -2.02
N ASP A 9 -10.27 1.90 -2.97
CA ASP A 9 -11.73 2.16 -2.97
C ASP A 9 -12.28 2.71 -1.63
N ASN A 10 -12.76 1.83 -0.75
CA ASN A 10 -13.33 2.16 0.58
C ASN A 10 -12.48 1.65 1.76
N LEU A 11 -11.25 1.20 1.47
CA LEU A 11 -10.29 0.67 2.40
C LEU A 11 -9.11 1.64 2.52
N VAL A 12 -8.81 2.04 3.75
CA VAL A 12 -7.66 2.81 4.17
C VAL A 12 -6.96 1.98 5.24
N VAL A 13 -5.75 1.52 4.94
CA VAL A 13 -4.92 0.77 5.88
C VAL A 13 -3.56 1.42 6.01
N ARG A 14 -3.02 1.38 7.22
CA ARG A 14 -1.63 1.73 7.47
C ARG A 14 -0.77 0.50 7.23
N VAL A 15 0.26 0.68 6.41
CA VAL A 15 1.16 -0.39 5.98
C VAL A 15 2.61 -0.04 6.29
N GLU A 16 3.40 -1.06 6.57
CA GLU A 16 4.84 -1.01 6.64
C GLU A 16 5.43 -1.46 5.30
N ILE A 17 6.42 -0.72 4.78
CA ILE A 17 7.18 -1.14 3.61
C ILE A 17 8.29 -2.07 4.11
N ILE A 18 8.16 -3.37 3.85
CA ILE A 18 9.16 -4.38 4.21
C ILE A 18 10.26 -4.42 3.16
N GLU A 19 9.89 -4.31 1.88
CA GLU A 19 10.82 -4.43 0.76
C GLU A 19 10.45 -3.45 -0.36
N ASP A 20 11.46 -2.83 -0.94
CA ASP A 20 11.35 -1.93 -2.09
C ASP A 20 12.20 -2.50 -3.24
N ASN A 21 11.54 -3.00 -4.28
CA ASN A 21 12.16 -3.43 -5.53
C ASN A 21 11.75 -2.52 -6.68
N SER A 22 11.49 -1.24 -6.39
CA SER A 22 11.04 -0.29 -7.40
C SER A 22 12.13 -0.02 -8.43
N ASP A 23 11.76 -0.11 -9.71
CA ASP A 23 12.61 0.12 -10.87
C ASP A 23 12.26 1.47 -11.54
N GLU A 24 12.95 1.81 -12.63
CA GLU A 24 12.71 3.07 -13.38
C GLU A 24 11.28 3.19 -13.94
N SER A 25 10.63 2.07 -14.23
CA SER A 25 9.27 2.04 -14.82
C SER A 25 8.18 1.51 -13.89
N TRP A 26 8.54 0.84 -12.79
CA TRP A 26 7.59 0.14 -11.92
C TRP A 26 7.90 0.40 -10.45
N LEU A 27 6.86 0.66 -9.68
CA LEU A 27 6.86 0.64 -8.23
C LEU A 27 6.53 -0.77 -7.78
N ARG A 28 7.45 -1.42 -7.06
CA ARG A 28 7.26 -2.78 -6.56
C ARG A 28 7.56 -2.80 -5.07
N TYR A 29 6.52 -2.83 -4.26
CA TYR A 29 6.63 -2.81 -2.81
C TYR A 29 6.10 -4.09 -2.20
N LYS A 30 6.81 -4.63 -1.21
CA LYS A 30 6.23 -5.61 -0.29
C LYS A 30 5.76 -4.86 0.95
N LEU A 31 4.44 -4.83 1.13
CA LEU A 31 3.77 -4.10 2.20
C LEU A 31 3.21 -5.07 3.23
N LYS A 32 3.19 -4.64 4.50
CA LYS A 32 2.54 -5.37 5.58
C LYS A 32 1.55 -4.47 6.30
N ILE A 33 0.34 -4.95 6.48
CA ILE A 33 -0.69 -4.19 7.18
C ILE A 33 -0.34 -4.11 8.65
N ILE A 34 -0.22 -2.89 9.16
CA ILE A 34 -0.01 -2.63 10.58
C ILE A 34 -1.37 -2.40 11.25
N GLU A 35 -2.23 -1.61 10.59
CA GLU A 35 -3.47 -1.14 11.18
C GLU A 35 -4.51 -0.86 10.08
N ILE A 36 -5.78 -1.14 10.36
CA ILE A 36 -6.89 -0.84 9.46
C ILE A 36 -7.56 0.44 9.98
N LEU A 37 -7.46 1.52 9.21
CA LEU A 37 -7.99 2.84 9.59
C LEU A 37 -9.45 3.00 9.17
N GLN A 38 -9.80 2.48 7.99
CA GLN A 38 -11.15 2.54 7.43
C GLN A 38 -11.32 1.39 6.45
N GLY A 39 -12.47 0.71 6.41
CA GLY A 39 -12.61 -0.42 5.48
C GLY A 39 -13.87 -1.23 5.66
N HIS A 40 -14.73 -1.23 4.64
CA HIS A 40 -15.63 -2.34 4.35
C HIS A 40 -15.04 -3.08 3.13
N TYR A 41 -13.99 -3.86 3.37
CA TYR A 41 -13.44 -4.70 2.32
C TYR A 41 -14.13 -6.06 2.35
N LEU A 42 -14.52 -6.55 1.17
CA LEU A 42 -15.19 -7.85 1.02
C LEU A 42 -14.21 -9.04 1.09
N GLY A 43 -12.90 -8.79 1.17
CA GLY A 43 -11.84 -9.80 1.30
C GLY A 43 -11.25 -9.92 2.71
N GLU A 44 -10.47 -10.98 2.93
CA GLU A 44 -9.76 -11.26 4.20
C GLU A 44 -8.55 -10.32 4.39
N ILE A 45 -8.80 -9.15 4.96
CA ILE A 45 -7.74 -8.19 5.33
C ILE A 45 -7.59 -8.19 6.84
N SER A 46 -6.36 -8.36 7.31
CA SER A 46 -6.04 -8.39 8.74
C SER A 46 -4.67 -7.77 9.03
N PRO A 47 -4.47 -7.17 10.21
CA PRO A 47 -3.14 -6.75 10.66
C PRO A 47 -2.15 -7.91 10.62
N GLY A 48 -0.97 -7.67 10.07
CA GLY A 48 0.06 -8.69 9.85
C GLY A 48 0.04 -9.34 8.46
N LEU A 49 -1.01 -9.12 7.67
CA LEU A 49 -1.06 -9.59 6.28
C LEU A 49 0.02 -8.90 5.44
N GLU A 50 0.80 -9.69 4.72
CA GLU A 50 1.79 -9.20 3.77
C GLU A 50 1.26 -9.32 2.34
N PHE A 51 1.41 -8.28 1.54
CA PHE A 51 1.01 -8.28 0.14
C PHE A 51 2.00 -7.52 -0.72
N LYS A 52 2.00 -7.80 -2.02
CA LYS A 52 2.87 -7.16 -2.99
C LYS A 52 2.05 -6.17 -3.80
N VAL A 53 2.62 -4.98 -4.01
CA VAL A 53 2.03 -3.92 -4.81
C VAL A 53 2.95 -3.68 -5.99
N ASP A 54 2.43 -3.91 -7.19
CA ASP A 54 3.08 -3.64 -8.46
C ASP A 54 2.28 -2.55 -9.20
N ALA A 55 2.86 -1.37 -9.35
CA ALA A 55 2.22 -0.24 -10.03
C ALA A 55 3.19 0.41 -11.03
N PRO A 56 2.77 0.71 -12.28
CA PRO A 56 3.64 1.41 -13.21
C PRO A 56 3.87 2.86 -12.77
N LYS A 57 5.12 3.33 -12.81
CA LYS A 57 5.45 4.74 -12.55
C LYS A 57 4.84 5.61 -13.64
N GLY A 58 4.10 6.64 -13.24
CA GLY A 58 3.62 7.69 -14.16
C GLY A 58 2.23 7.47 -14.79
N ILE A 59 1.49 6.41 -14.45
CA ILE A 59 0.10 6.25 -14.90
C ILE A 59 -0.87 6.32 -13.71
N ASN A 60 -1.81 7.28 -13.76
CA ASN A 60 -3.00 7.28 -12.92
C ASN A 60 -4.05 6.35 -13.59
N PHE A 61 -4.13 5.09 -13.20
CA PHE A 61 -5.28 4.26 -13.55
C PHE A 61 -6.51 4.67 -12.72
N PRO A 62 -7.72 4.67 -13.30
CA PRO A 62 -8.95 4.67 -12.51
C PRO A 62 -9.04 3.34 -11.74
N GLY A 63 -9.17 3.40 -10.42
CA GLY A 63 -8.99 2.25 -9.50
C GLY A 63 -7.57 2.13 -8.93
N CYS A 64 -6.69 3.11 -9.18
CA CYS A 64 -5.30 3.10 -8.72
C CYS A 64 -5.15 3.11 -7.21
N TRP A 65 -4.48 2.07 -6.73
CA TRP A 65 -3.80 2.02 -5.45
C TRP A 65 -2.96 3.29 -5.23
N LYS A 66 -3.26 4.02 -4.16
CA LYS A 66 -2.45 5.16 -3.73
C LYS A 66 -1.73 4.78 -2.46
N LEU A 67 -0.44 4.47 -2.58
CA LEU A 67 0.46 4.42 -1.45
C LEU A 67 0.97 5.86 -1.22
N ARG A 68 0.54 6.48 -0.12
CA ARG A 68 1.16 7.71 0.37
C ARG A 68 2.22 7.32 1.38
N GLU A 69 3.49 7.56 1.04
CA GLU A 69 4.58 7.49 2.01
C GLU A 69 4.35 8.57 3.06
N GLU A 70 4.26 8.17 4.33
CA GLU A 70 4.15 9.09 5.45
C GLU A 70 5.52 9.11 6.15
N GLU A 71 6.27 10.20 6.01
CA GLU A 71 7.50 10.41 6.79
C GLU A 71 7.10 10.64 8.25
N ILE A 72 7.38 9.67 9.11
CA ILE A 72 7.20 9.80 10.56
C ILE A 72 8.41 10.58 11.09
N TYR A 73 8.20 11.83 11.53
CA TYR A 73 9.21 12.72 12.13
C TYR A 73 9.25 12.60 13.65
#